data_AF-A0A8B5X1W0-F1
#
_entry.id   AF-A0A8B5X1W0-F1
#
_cell.length_a   1.000
_cell.length_b   1.000
_cell.length_c   1.000
_cell.angle_alpha   90.00
_cell.angle_beta   90.00
_cell.angle_gamma   90.00
#
_symmetry.space_group_name_H-M   'P 1'
#
loop_
_entity.id
_entity.type
_entity.pdbx_description
1 polymer ?
#
loop_
_entity_poly.entity_id
_entity_poly.type
_entity_poly.pdbx_seq_one_letter_code
_entity_poly.pdbx_strand_id
1 'polypeptide(L)'
;MPLLEQGKTKDEIREATGQTVGVNNASFDIQPGEVFAIMGLSGCGKSTLIRCVNRIIEPTAGSVFFKDPDLGEQDLTKLDAEQLLALRKRRISMVFQHFALLPHRTVLSNVAFGLEIQGRSKDERKHLGQRVLDMVGLGQWGQTYPSELSGGMQQRVGLARALATEAEVLLMDEPFSALDPLIKFDMQQELMKIQRELHRTILFITHDLDEAMRIGDHIAIMEAGRIVQIGSPEQILVNPRTEYVANFVEHADPTSVITAGTIALPFDSELFVKVDERNGIQYLHRHDHPEIHYGRDRDGYLREVRIDDREIPVRPLAEILDARNGDSVPGSRTEVTLTCGEDAVLRQVLRSRLHSTLPVIVIRADGRARGLIDDPELINGILEKRGHIP
;
A
#
# COMPACT_ATOMS: atom_id res chain seq x y z
N MET A 1 -6.92 9.09 -32.92
CA MET A 1 -5.45 9.13 -33.12
C MET A 1 -5.04 7.96 -34.01
N PRO A 2 -4.93 8.16 -35.34
CA PRO A 2 -4.93 7.05 -36.29
C PRO A 2 -3.78 6.04 -36.11
N LEU A 3 -2.56 6.51 -35.82
CA LEU A 3 -1.39 5.62 -35.66
C LEU A 3 -1.46 4.78 -34.38
N LEU A 4 -2.04 5.33 -33.30
CA LEU A 4 -2.26 4.59 -32.06
C LEU A 4 -3.38 3.57 -32.20
N GLU A 5 -4.46 3.93 -32.91
CA GLU A 5 -5.56 3.02 -33.26
C GLU A 5 -5.11 1.88 -34.17
N GLN A 6 -4.08 2.10 -34.99
CA GLN A 6 -3.41 1.08 -35.80
C GLN A 6 -2.42 0.22 -34.99
N GLY A 7 -2.30 0.43 -33.67
CA GLY A 7 -1.45 -0.37 -32.79
C GLY A 7 0.04 -0.02 -32.84
N LYS A 8 0.45 1.06 -33.53
CA LYS A 8 1.85 1.45 -33.60
C LYS A 8 2.43 1.76 -32.22
N THR A 9 3.70 1.42 -32.06
CA THR A 9 4.50 1.69 -30.87
C THR A 9 4.85 3.17 -30.75
N LYS A 10 5.26 3.58 -29.54
CA LYS A 10 5.70 4.94 -29.26
C LYS A 10 6.87 5.38 -30.15
N ASP A 11 7.82 4.47 -30.41
CA ASP A 11 8.99 4.77 -31.22
C ASP A 11 8.65 4.91 -32.72
N GLU A 12 7.80 4.04 -33.26
CA GLU A 12 7.32 4.16 -34.65
C GLU A 12 6.55 5.46 -34.89
N ILE A 13 5.76 5.90 -33.90
CA ILE A 13 5.04 7.17 -33.99
C ILE A 13 6.03 8.34 -33.94
N ARG A 14 7.02 8.28 -33.06
CA ARG A 14 8.05 9.32 -32.95
C ARG A 14 8.86 9.44 -34.23
N GLU A 15 9.25 8.32 -34.83
CA GLU A 15 9.99 8.31 -36.10
C GLU A 15 9.15 8.86 -37.26
N ALA A 16 7.87 8.47 -37.34
CA ALA A 16 6.99 8.91 -38.42
C ALA A 16 6.51 10.37 -38.30
N THR A 17 6.40 10.92 -37.09
CA THR A 17 5.72 12.20 -36.85
C THR A 17 6.53 13.24 -36.07
N GLY A 18 7.65 12.83 -35.45
CA GLY A 18 8.38 13.66 -34.48
C GLY A 18 7.66 13.83 -33.14
N GLN A 19 6.46 13.28 -32.95
CA GLN A 19 5.66 13.42 -31.74
C GLN A 19 5.91 12.26 -30.77
N THR A 20 6.01 12.56 -29.48
CA THR A 20 6.17 11.55 -28.42
C THR A 20 4.84 11.27 -27.73
N VAL A 21 4.46 10.00 -27.64
CA VAL A 21 3.27 9.57 -26.89
C VAL A 21 3.60 9.49 -25.39
N GLY A 22 2.93 10.32 -24.59
CA GLY A 22 3.09 10.34 -23.13
C GLY A 22 2.25 9.26 -22.43
N VAL A 23 0.97 9.15 -22.80
CA VAL A 23 0.01 8.18 -22.26
C VAL A 23 -0.74 7.55 -23.42
N ASN A 24 -0.99 6.25 -23.34
CA ASN A 24 -1.64 5.46 -24.38
C ASN A 24 -2.67 4.52 -23.76
N ASN A 25 -3.95 4.84 -23.96
CA ASN A 25 -5.10 4.02 -23.54
C ASN A 25 -5.00 3.49 -22.09
N ALA A 26 -4.64 4.38 -21.16
CA ALA A 26 -4.60 4.06 -19.74
C ALA A 26 -6.02 4.14 -19.16
N SER A 27 -6.47 3.06 -18.52
CA SER A 27 -7.79 2.97 -17.88
C SER A 27 -7.68 2.23 -16.56
N PHE A 28 -8.23 2.82 -15.51
CA PHE A 28 -8.23 2.30 -14.15
C PHE A 28 -9.26 3.08 -13.32
N ASP A 29 -9.68 2.47 -12.22
CA ASP A 29 -10.60 3.06 -11.26
C ASP A 29 -9.90 3.11 -9.89
N ILE A 30 -10.19 4.15 -9.11
CA ILE A 30 -9.67 4.31 -7.74
C ILE A 30 -10.86 4.43 -6.80
N GLN A 31 -10.89 3.60 -5.77
CA GLN A 31 -11.94 3.60 -4.76
C GLN A 31 -11.74 4.74 -3.74
N PRO A 32 -12.82 5.23 -3.11
CA PRO A 32 -12.71 6.21 -2.03
C PRO A 32 -11.85 5.70 -0.86
N GLY A 33 -10.92 6.52 -0.39
CA GLY A 33 -10.02 6.19 0.72
C GLY A 33 -8.86 5.25 0.36
N GLU A 34 -8.77 4.83 -0.90
CA GLU A 34 -7.70 3.96 -1.40
C GLU A 34 -6.42 4.74 -1.68
N VAL A 35 -5.28 4.11 -1.40
CA VAL A 35 -3.97 4.53 -1.89
C VAL A 35 -3.62 3.75 -3.16
N PHE A 36 -3.73 4.41 -4.30
CA PHE A 36 -3.42 3.84 -5.60
C PHE A 36 -2.05 4.31 -6.08
N ALA A 37 -1.12 3.38 -6.24
CA ALA A 37 0.23 3.66 -6.70
C ALA A 37 0.38 3.45 -8.22
N ILE A 38 0.99 4.40 -8.92
CA ILE A 38 1.42 4.24 -10.31
C ILE A 38 2.94 4.09 -10.35
N MET A 39 3.37 2.98 -10.93
CA MET A 39 4.77 2.56 -11.04
C MET A 39 5.24 2.47 -12.48
N GLY A 40 6.54 2.61 -12.71
CA GLY A 40 7.19 2.33 -13.99
C GLY A 40 8.50 3.09 -14.14
N LEU A 41 9.28 2.77 -15.17
CA LEU A 41 10.54 3.45 -15.44
C LEU A 41 10.37 4.95 -15.69
N SER A 42 11.47 5.69 -15.57
CA SER A 42 11.52 7.08 -16.03
C SER A 42 11.13 7.16 -17.51
N GLY A 43 10.32 8.16 -17.86
CA GLY A 43 9.86 8.38 -19.24
C GLY A 43 8.68 7.49 -19.71
N CYS A 44 8.13 6.62 -18.86
CA CYS A 44 6.97 5.80 -19.22
C CYS A 44 5.62 6.55 -19.20
N GLY A 45 5.57 7.80 -18.72
CA GLY A 45 4.37 8.65 -18.79
C GLY A 45 3.62 8.89 -17.48
N LYS A 46 4.12 8.41 -16.33
CA LYS A 46 3.45 8.52 -15.01
C LYS A 46 3.07 9.96 -14.65
N SER A 47 4.06 10.86 -14.64
CA SER A 47 3.83 12.28 -14.29
C SER A 47 2.92 12.98 -15.31
N THR A 48 2.92 12.55 -16.57
CA THR A 48 1.96 13.04 -17.57
C THR A 48 0.55 12.58 -17.22
N LEU A 49 0.36 11.31 -16.84
CA LEU A 49 -0.93 10.75 -16.46
C LEU A 49 -1.54 11.47 -15.25
N ILE A 50 -0.80 11.66 -14.15
CA ILE A 50 -1.36 12.36 -12.97
C ILE A 50 -1.69 13.83 -13.27
N ARG A 51 -0.91 14.48 -14.15
CA ARG A 51 -1.17 15.86 -14.59
C ARG A 51 -2.38 15.93 -15.51
N CYS A 52 -2.66 14.87 -16.29
CA CYS A 52 -3.90 14.73 -17.05
C CYS A 52 -5.11 14.53 -16.11
N VAL A 53 -4.98 13.72 -15.05
CA VAL A 53 -6.02 13.55 -14.02
C VAL A 53 -6.38 14.90 -13.38
N ASN A 54 -5.37 15.70 -13.01
CA ASN A 54 -5.60 17.04 -12.49
C ASN A 54 -5.92 18.08 -13.57
N ARG A 55 -5.90 17.74 -14.87
CA ARG A 55 -5.97 18.65 -16.04
C ARG A 55 -4.95 19.80 -16.04
N ILE A 56 -3.80 19.65 -15.41
CA ILE A 56 -2.66 20.58 -15.58
C ILE A 56 -2.13 20.44 -17.02
N ILE A 57 -2.17 19.22 -17.55
CA ILE A 57 -2.01 18.92 -18.97
C ILE A 57 -3.38 18.51 -19.48
N GLU A 58 -3.83 19.08 -20.60
CA GLU A 58 -5.11 18.69 -21.20
C GLU A 58 -5.00 17.30 -21.85
N PRO A 59 -5.85 16.33 -21.47
CA PRO A 59 -5.89 15.03 -22.14
C PRO A 59 -6.26 15.21 -23.61
N THR A 60 -5.54 14.55 -24.51
CA THR A 60 -5.87 14.63 -25.93
C THR A 60 -7.13 13.85 -26.30
N ALA A 61 -7.45 12.80 -25.53
CA ALA A 61 -8.66 11.99 -25.65
C ALA A 61 -8.94 11.26 -24.31
N GLY A 62 -10.15 10.73 -24.17
CA GLY A 62 -10.61 10.04 -22.97
C GLY A 62 -11.37 10.96 -22.00
N SER A 63 -11.77 10.39 -20.87
CA SER A 63 -12.51 11.08 -19.80
C SER A 63 -11.87 10.76 -18.46
N VAL A 64 -12.06 11.66 -17.49
CA VAL A 64 -11.64 11.46 -16.09
C VAL A 64 -12.88 11.73 -15.25
N PHE A 65 -13.38 10.70 -14.57
CA PHE A 65 -14.58 10.81 -13.74
C PHE A 65 -14.19 11.01 -12.28
N PHE A 66 -14.83 11.96 -11.62
CA PHE A 66 -14.72 12.18 -10.18
C PHE A 66 -16.11 12.13 -9.56
N LYS A 67 -16.27 11.31 -8.52
CA LYS A 67 -17.51 11.20 -7.76
C LYS A 67 -17.49 12.19 -6.61
N ASP A 68 -18.00 13.39 -6.85
CA ASP A 68 -18.12 14.42 -5.82
C ASP A 68 -19.23 14.03 -4.83
N PRO A 69 -19.00 14.10 -3.52
CA PRO A 69 -20.02 13.78 -2.51
C PRO A 69 -21.27 14.65 -2.59
N ASP A 70 -21.13 15.91 -3.03
CA ASP A 70 -22.20 16.90 -3.08
C ASP A 70 -22.83 17.00 -4.47
N LEU A 71 -22.07 16.74 -5.54
CA LEU A 71 -22.50 16.95 -6.92
C LEU A 71 -22.65 15.67 -7.75
N GLY A 72 -22.31 14.49 -7.19
CA GLY A 72 -22.33 13.22 -7.90
C GLY A 72 -21.14 13.04 -8.85
N GLU A 73 -21.28 12.12 -9.80
CA GLU A 73 -20.23 11.83 -10.78
C GLU A 73 -20.12 12.94 -11.84
N GLN A 74 -18.91 13.43 -12.05
CA GLN A 74 -18.59 14.48 -13.02
C GLN A 74 -17.43 14.07 -13.91
N ASP A 75 -17.58 14.33 -15.22
CA ASP A 75 -16.47 14.22 -16.17
C ASP A 75 -15.61 15.48 -16.11
N LEU A 76 -14.45 15.38 -15.47
CA LEU A 76 -13.52 16.49 -15.27
C LEU A 76 -13.06 17.11 -16.58
N THR A 77 -13.03 16.34 -17.68
CA THR A 77 -12.59 16.83 -19.00
C THR A 77 -13.57 17.81 -19.63
N LYS A 78 -14.82 17.83 -19.17
CA LYS A 78 -15.89 18.70 -19.68
C LYS A 78 -16.13 19.94 -18.83
N LEU A 79 -15.48 20.03 -17.66
CA LEU A 79 -15.60 21.20 -16.79
C LEU A 79 -14.98 22.43 -17.45
N ASP A 80 -15.66 23.56 -17.29
CA ASP A 80 -15.10 24.86 -17.65
C ASP A 80 -13.97 25.28 -16.68
N ALA A 81 -13.32 26.40 -16.97
CA ALA A 81 -12.18 26.88 -16.18
C ALA A 81 -12.55 27.25 -14.74
N GLU A 82 -13.76 27.76 -14.50
CA GLU A 82 -14.21 28.18 -13.17
C GLU A 82 -14.55 26.95 -12.31
N GLN A 83 -15.29 26.00 -12.88
CA GLN A 83 -15.61 24.71 -12.27
C GLN A 83 -14.35 23.92 -11.93
N LEU A 84 -13.41 23.82 -12.87
CA LEU A 84 -12.14 23.13 -12.67
C LEU A 84 -11.30 23.80 -11.57
N LEU A 85 -11.29 25.13 -11.51
CA LEU A 85 -10.62 25.87 -10.45
C LEU A 85 -11.28 25.62 -9.09
N ALA A 86 -12.62 25.62 -9.02
CA ALA A 86 -13.34 25.34 -7.77
C ALA A 86 -13.04 23.92 -7.25
N LEU A 87 -13.00 22.94 -8.15
CA LEU A 87 -12.62 21.56 -7.85
C LEU A 87 -11.20 21.49 -7.27
N ARG A 88 -10.21 22.07 -7.95
CA ARG A 88 -8.80 22.10 -7.50
C ARG A 88 -8.58 22.89 -6.20
N LYS A 89 -9.48 23.81 -5.87
CA LYS A 89 -9.42 24.54 -4.60
C LYS A 89 -9.91 23.70 -3.43
N ARG A 90 -10.86 22.79 -3.64
CA ARG A 90 -11.61 22.15 -2.54
C ARG A 90 -11.45 20.64 -2.45
N ARG A 91 -11.36 19.95 -3.59
CA ARG A 91 -11.46 18.48 -3.67
C ARG A 91 -10.15 17.79 -4.02
N ILE A 92 -9.28 18.44 -4.80
CA ILE A 92 -8.03 17.86 -5.29
C ILE A 92 -6.85 18.69 -4.80
N SER A 93 -5.88 18.04 -4.17
CA SER A 93 -4.60 18.63 -3.76
C SER A 93 -3.45 17.90 -4.45
N MET A 94 -2.36 18.62 -4.73
CA MET A 94 -1.20 18.05 -5.45
C MET A 94 0.12 18.30 -4.71
N VAL A 95 0.93 17.25 -4.60
CA VAL A 95 2.31 17.27 -4.14
C VAL A 95 3.22 17.02 -5.34
N PHE A 96 4.11 17.97 -5.60
CA PHE A 96 5.09 17.87 -6.68
C PHE A 96 6.39 17.23 -6.17
N GLN A 97 7.14 16.62 -7.09
CA GLN A 97 8.46 16.03 -6.86
C GLN A 97 9.43 16.98 -6.13
N HIS A 98 9.42 18.25 -6.53
CA HIS A 98 10.02 19.33 -5.75
C HIS A 98 8.89 20.07 -5.06
N PHE A 99 8.87 20.05 -3.73
CA PHE A 99 7.79 20.58 -2.91
C PHE A 99 7.44 22.05 -3.14
N ALA A 100 8.20 22.79 -3.97
CA ALA A 100 7.86 24.11 -4.49
C ALA A 100 7.34 25.04 -3.38
N LEU A 101 8.06 25.07 -2.25
CA LEU A 101 7.74 25.97 -1.15
C LEU A 101 7.99 27.40 -1.60
N LEU A 102 7.16 28.31 -1.12
CA LEU A 102 7.27 29.74 -1.36
C LEU A 102 8.34 30.29 -0.40
N PRO A 103 9.55 30.66 -0.90
CA PRO A 103 10.69 30.97 -0.03
C PRO A 103 10.51 32.27 0.77
N HIS A 104 9.66 33.17 0.26
CA HIS A 104 9.33 34.46 0.86
C HIS A 104 8.17 34.38 1.88
N ARG A 105 7.65 33.18 2.14
CA ARG A 105 6.58 32.94 3.11
C ARG A 105 7.10 32.04 4.23
N THR A 106 6.59 32.25 5.44
CA THR A 106 6.88 31.35 6.56
C THR A 106 6.33 29.95 6.31
N VAL A 107 6.77 28.97 7.10
CA VAL A 107 6.30 27.60 7.06
C VAL A 107 4.78 27.51 7.26
N LEU A 108 4.24 28.20 8.27
CA LEU A 108 2.78 28.24 8.50
C LEU A 108 2.04 28.89 7.33
N SER A 109 2.60 29.96 6.76
CA SER A 109 2.00 30.63 5.59
C SER A 109 2.03 29.76 4.33
N ASN A 110 3.07 28.93 4.18
CA ASN A 110 3.13 27.91 3.13
C ASN A 110 2.03 26.86 3.31
N VAL A 111 1.90 26.31 4.52
CA VAL A 111 0.88 25.29 4.82
C VAL A 111 -0.54 25.85 4.64
N ALA A 112 -0.79 27.06 5.11
CA ALA A 112 -2.10 27.71 5.02
C ALA A 112 -2.40 28.32 3.64
N PHE A 113 -1.49 28.22 2.67
CA PHE A 113 -1.63 28.87 1.36
C PHE A 113 -2.88 28.41 0.60
N GLY A 114 -3.16 27.10 0.57
CA GLY A 114 -4.36 26.60 -0.11
C GLY A 114 -5.65 27.13 0.52
N LEU A 115 -5.69 27.26 1.84
CA LEU A 115 -6.82 27.83 2.58
C LEU A 115 -7.00 29.35 2.31
N GLU A 116 -5.90 30.08 2.06
CA GLU A 116 -5.93 31.48 1.59
C GLU A 116 -6.61 31.59 0.23
N ILE A 117 -6.27 30.70 -0.70
CA ILE A 117 -6.86 30.67 -2.04
C ILE A 117 -8.33 30.24 -2.02
N GLN A 118 -8.75 29.47 -1.01
CA GLN A 118 -10.15 29.15 -0.73
C GLN A 118 -10.93 30.34 -0.11
N GLY A 119 -10.25 31.41 0.32
CA GLY A 119 -10.88 32.57 0.95
C GLY A 119 -11.20 32.41 2.43
N ARG A 120 -10.58 31.45 3.13
CA ARG A 120 -10.79 31.23 4.58
C ARG A 120 -10.26 32.41 5.39
N SER A 121 -10.89 32.67 6.55
CA SER A 121 -10.47 33.76 7.43
C SER A 121 -9.03 33.56 7.93
N LYS A 122 -8.36 34.65 8.34
CA LYS A 122 -6.97 34.57 8.81
C LYS A 122 -6.83 33.65 10.03
N ASP A 123 -7.82 33.69 10.93
CA ASP A 123 -7.80 32.90 12.17
C ASP A 123 -8.01 31.41 11.89
N GLU A 124 -8.97 31.05 11.01
CA GLU A 124 -9.15 29.67 10.57
C GLU A 124 -7.90 29.11 9.89
N ARG A 125 -7.29 29.90 9.00
CA ARG A 125 -6.05 29.54 8.31
C ARG A 125 -4.92 29.24 9.27
N LYS A 126 -4.74 30.11 10.27
CA LYS A 126 -3.72 29.94 11.31
C LYS A 126 -3.97 28.67 12.12
N HIS A 127 -5.23 28.46 12.54
CA HIS A 127 -5.61 27.30 13.35
C HIS A 127 -5.42 25.97 12.60
N LEU A 128 -5.98 25.85 11.39
CA LEU A 128 -5.87 24.65 10.57
C LEU A 128 -4.43 24.39 10.14
N GLY A 129 -3.70 25.42 9.71
CA GLY A 129 -2.29 25.31 9.35
C GLY A 129 -1.44 24.84 10.53
N GLN A 130 -1.68 25.36 11.73
CA GLN A 130 -0.96 24.94 12.93
C GLN A 130 -1.28 23.48 13.29
N ARG A 131 -2.55 23.09 13.28
CA ARG A 131 -2.97 21.70 13.53
C ARG A 131 -2.24 20.73 12.62
N VAL A 132 -2.12 21.05 11.33
CA VAL A 132 -1.44 20.17 10.37
C VAL A 132 0.07 20.17 10.58
N LEU A 133 0.68 21.30 10.93
CA LEU A 133 2.08 21.34 11.34
C LEU A 133 2.35 20.48 12.57
N ASP A 134 1.45 20.47 13.56
CA ASP A 134 1.57 19.63 14.74
C ASP A 134 1.49 18.14 14.37
N MET A 135 0.58 17.76 13.46
CA MET A 135 0.46 16.38 12.95
C MET A 135 1.76 15.90 12.28
N VAL A 136 2.44 16.74 11.51
CA VAL A 136 3.71 16.38 10.85
C VAL A 136 4.95 16.60 11.74
N GLY A 137 4.78 16.99 13.00
CA GLY A 137 5.86 17.22 13.96
C GLY A 137 6.66 18.51 13.75
N LEU A 138 6.09 19.49 13.04
CA LEU A 138 6.70 20.80 12.75
C LEU A 138 6.02 21.99 13.44
N GLY A 139 5.20 21.74 14.47
CA GLY A 139 4.42 22.78 15.15
C GLY A 139 5.22 24.01 15.59
N GLN A 140 6.43 23.80 16.12
CA GLN A 140 7.30 24.87 16.62
C GLN A 140 7.96 25.70 15.51
N TRP A 141 7.96 25.20 14.27
CA TRP A 141 8.65 25.80 13.14
C TRP A 141 7.75 26.71 12.30
N GLY A 142 6.49 26.92 12.69
CA GLY A 142 5.51 27.67 11.88
C GLY A 142 5.93 29.10 11.50
N GLN A 143 6.77 29.76 12.32
CA GLN A 143 7.24 31.13 12.06
C GLN A 143 8.57 31.22 11.31
N THR A 144 9.25 30.10 11.05
CA THR A 144 10.50 30.11 10.29
C THR A 144 10.22 30.15 8.78
N TYR A 145 11.26 30.41 7.99
CA TYR A 145 11.24 30.34 6.53
C TYR A 145 11.79 29.00 6.03
N PRO A 146 11.40 28.55 4.82
CA PRO A 146 11.89 27.29 4.25
C PRO A 146 13.41 27.15 4.21
N SER A 147 14.15 28.24 4.00
CA SER A 147 15.62 28.25 3.97
C SER A 147 16.27 27.89 5.31
N GLU A 148 15.54 28.01 6.41
CA GLU A 148 16.00 27.70 7.77
C GLU A 148 15.74 26.24 8.14
N LEU A 149 15.07 25.48 7.27
CA LEU A 149 14.71 24.09 7.48
C LEU A 149 15.68 23.14 6.77
N SER A 150 15.92 21.97 7.37
CA SER A 150 16.58 20.87 6.67
C SER A 150 15.75 20.40 5.47
N GLY A 151 16.38 19.72 4.52
CA GLY A 151 15.69 19.18 3.34
C GLY A 151 14.43 18.40 3.73
N GLY A 152 14.55 17.39 4.60
CA GLY A 152 13.41 16.59 5.07
C GLY A 152 12.31 17.39 5.77
N MET A 153 12.65 18.46 6.50
CA MET A 153 11.66 19.35 7.11
C MET A 153 10.90 20.14 6.04
N GLN A 154 11.57 20.67 5.02
CA GLN A 154 10.89 21.33 3.89
C GLN A 154 9.89 20.40 3.20
N GLN A 155 10.21 19.11 3.12
CA GLN A 155 9.33 18.12 2.53
C GLN A 155 8.07 17.89 3.37
N ARG A 156 8.22 17.74 4.69
CA ARG A 156 7.10 17.68 5.64
C ARG A 156 6.19 18.91 5.50
N VAL A 157 6.75 20.10 5.29
CA VAL A 157 5.97 21.32 5.03
C VAL A 157 5.17 21.21 3.73
N GLY A 158 5.76 20.68 2.67
CA GLY A 158 5.07 20.51 1.39
C GLY A 158 3.92 19.49 1.46
N LEU A 159 4.11 18.39 2.20
CA LEU A 159 3.05 17.42 2.51
C LEU A 159 1.96 18.07 3.37
N ALA A 160 2.34 18.77 4.44
CA ALA A 160 1.42 19.50 5.31
C ALA A 160 0.56 20.52 4.52
N ARG A 161 1.16 21.25 3.58
CA ARG A 161 0.42 22.17 2.71
C ARG A 161 -0.66 21.47 1.90
N ALA A 162 -0.37 20.28 1.39
CA ALA A 162 -1.35 19.53 0.61
C ALA A 162 -2.50 19.03 1.49
N LEU A 163 -2.18 18.54 2.70
CA LEU A 163 -3.14 18.04 3.69
C LEU A 163 -4.01 19.14 4.31
N ALA A 164 -3.49 20.36 4.45
CA ALA A 164 -4.21 21.46 5.09
C ALA A 164 -5.46 21.92 4.34
N THR A 165 -5.58 21.60 3.06
CA THR A 165 -6.74 21.97 2.24
C THR A 165 -7.98 21.11 2.50
N GLU A 166 -7.86 20.05 3.32
CA GLU A 166 -8.91 19.06 3.60
C GLU A 166 -9.48 18.38 2.34
N ALA A 167 -8.73 18.42 1.24
CA ALA A 167 -9.07 17.80 -0.03
C ALA A 167 -9.32 16.28 0.11
N GLU A 168 -10.26 15.77 -0.66
CA GLU A 168 -10.62 14.35 -0.69
C GLU A 168 -9.62 13.51 -1.48
N VAL A 169 -9.05 14.11 -2.53
CA VAL A 169 -8.08 13.47 -3.41
C VAL A 169 -6.72 14.13 -3.27
N LEU A 170 -5.70 13.32 -3.03
CA LEU A 170 -4.31 13.75 -2.93
C LEU A 170 -3.48 13.12 -4.04
N LEU A 171 -3.03 13.96 -4.96
CA LEU A 171 -2.20 13.58 -6.10
C LEU A 171 -0.73 13.80 -5.74
N MET A 172 0.12 12.78 -5.87
CA MET A 172 1.53 12.89 -5.53
C MET A 172 2.41 12.42 -6.69
N ASP A 173 3.29 13.30 -7.18
CA ASP A 173 4.20 13.01 -8.29
C ASP A 173 5.63 12.83 -7.74
N GLU A 174 6.04 11.58 -7.47
CA GLU A 174 7.35 11.19 -6.93
C GLU A 174 7.79 12.01 -5.68
N PRO A 175 6.92 12.19 -4.67
CA PRO A 175 7.17 13.12 -3.56
C PRO A 175 8.36 12.71 -2.69
N PHE A 176 8.78 11.45 -2.74
CA PHE A 176 9.87 10.90 -1.92
C PHE A 176 11.16 10.63 -2.70
N SER A 177 11.19 10.90 -4.01
CA SER A 177 12.32 10.54 -4.89
C SER A 177 13.63 11.26 -4.55
N ALA A 178 13.56 12.49 -4.03
CA ALA A 178 14.72 13.30 -3.70
C ALA A 178 15.22 13.11 -2.25
N LEU A 179 14.78 12.04 -1.56
CA LEU A 179 15.09 11.79 -0.16
C LEU A 179 16.16 10.74 0.05
N ASP A 180 16.98 10.97 1.08
CA ASP A 180 17.80 9.93 1.67
C ASP A 180 16.94 8.78 2.22
N PRO A 181 17.39 7.52 2.17
CA PRO A 181 16.58 6.36 2.52
C PRO A 181 15.91 6.40 3.91
N LEU A 182 16.60 6.94 4.92
CA LEU A 182 16.06 7.02 6.28
C LEU A 182 14.92 8.04 6.37
N ILE A 183 15.11 9.23 5.79
CA ILE A 183 14.07 10.27 5.78
C ILE A 183 12.89 9.82 4.91
N LYS A 184 13.17 9.15 3.79
CA LYS A 184 12.15 8.52 2.94
C LYS A 184 11.27 7.58 3.77
N PHE A 185 11.87 6.65 4.50
CA PHE A 185 11.13 5.72 5.35
C PHE A 185 10.23 6.46 6.37
N ASP A 186 10.79 7.41 7.10
CA ASP A 186 10.03 8.17 8.12
C ASP A 186 8.84 8.92 7.49
N MET A 187 9.00 9.48 6.29
CA MET A 187 7.94 10.18 5.56
C MET A 187 6.83 9.26 5.09
N GLN A 188 7.18 8.06 4.63
CA GLN A 188 6.20 7.05 4.26
C GLN A 188 5.38 6.60 5.48
N GLN A 189 6.03 6.40 6.63
CA GLN A 189 5.34 6.03 7.88
C GLN A 189 4.36 7.13 8.32
N GLU A 190 4.79 8.39 8.29
CA GLU A 190 3.93 9.50 8.66
C GLU A 190 2.75 9.63 7.68
N LEU A 191 2.98 9.46 6.37
CA LEU A 191 1.91 9.45 5.37
C LEU A 191 0.88 8.33 5.67
N MET A 192 1.34 7.11 5.95
CA MET A 192 0.44 6.00 6.27
C MET A 192 -0.35 6.26 7.55
N LYS A 193 0.28 6.85 8.57
CA LYS A 193 -0.42 7.23 9.81
C LYS A 193 -1.50 8.27 9.55
N ILE A 194 -1.16 9.33 8.81
CA ILE A 194 -2.11 10.38 8.41
C ILE A 194 -3.25 9.79 7.57
N GLN A 195 -2.93 8.88 6.65
CA GLN A 195 -3.92 8.21 5.81
C GLN A 195 -4.91 7.37 6.63
N ARG A 196 -4.43 6.66 7.67
CA ARG A 196 -5.30 5.93 8.61
C ARG A 196 -6.22 6.85 9.41
N GLU A 197 -5.82 8.10 9.65
CA GLU A 197 -6.63 9.07 10.39
C GLU A 197 -7.62 9.81 9.47
N LEU A 198 -7.21 10.13 8.23
CA LEU A 198 -7.96 11.02 7.34
C LEU A 198 -8.72 10.30 6.22
N HIS A 199 -8.38 9.04 5.92
CA HIS A 199 -9.00 8.20 4.89
C HIS A 199 -9.21 8.93 3.54
N ARG A 200 -8.17 9.57 3.02
CA ARG A 200 -8.23 10.33 1.76
C ARG A 200 -7.94 9.41 0.58
N THR A 201 -8.47 9.69 -0.60
CA THR A 201 -8.06 8.96 -1.81
C THR A 201 -6.70 9.49 -2.25
N ILE A 202 -5.69 8.63 -2.35
CA ILE A 202 -4.34 9.03 -2.73
C ILE A 202 -4.00 8.39 -4.08
N LEU A 203 -3.66 9.21 -5.07
CA LEU A 203 -3.02 8.74 -6.30
C LEU A 203 -1.55 9.14 -6.26
N PHE A 204 -0.68 8.16 -6.14
CA PHE A 204 0.72 8.38 -5.85
C PHE A 204 1.61 7.76 -6.93
N ILE A 205 2.59 8.50 -7.43
CA ILE A 205 3.57 8.00 -8.41
C ILE A 205 4.90 7.72 -7.71
N THR A 206 5.49 6.58 -8.04
CA THR A 206 6.88 6.27 -7.70
C THR A 206 7.56 5.47 -8.81
N HIS A 207 8.89 5.43 -8.75
CA HIS A 207 9.74 4.51 -9.49
C HIS A 207 10.29 3.36 -8.60
N ASP A 208 10.02 3.39 -7.30
CA ASP A 208 10.54 2.46 -6.30
C ASP A 208 9.47 1.42 -5.92
N LEU A 209 9.74 0.14 -6.20
CA LEU A 209 8.82 -0.97 -5.96
C LEU A 209 8.50 -1.13 -4.47
N ASP A 210 9.49 -1.03 -3.60
CA ASP A 210 9.30 -1.23 -2.16
C ASP A 210 8.38 -0.15 -1.57
N GLU A 211 8.43 1.05 -2.15
CA GLU A 211 7.54 2.15 -1.79
C GLU A 211 6.10 1.92 -2.22
N ALA A 212 5.87 1.49 -3.46
CA ALA A 212 4.53 1.14 -3.92
C ALA A 212 3.94 -0.03 -3.12
N MET A 213 4.76 -1.04 -2.84
CA MET A 213 4.38 -2.22 -2.06
C MET A 213 4.06 -1.91 -0.60
N ARG A 214 4.74 -0.92 -0.01
CA ARG A 214 4.54 -0.54 1.39
C ARG A 214 3.31 0.34 1.61
N ILE A 215 3.02 1.23 0.67
CA ILE A 215 2.05 2.32 0.86
C ILE A 215 0.76 2.09 0.05
N GLY A 216 0.85 1.43 -1.11
CA GLY A 216 -0.27 1.26 -2.03
C GLY A 216 -1.16 0.09 -1.66
N ASP A 217 -2.47 0.32 -1.69
CA ASP A 217 -3.50 -0.72 -1.65
C ASP A 217 -3.58 -1.44 -3.01
N HIS A 218 -3.48 -0.69 -4.10
CA HIS A 218 -3.28 -1.21 -5.46
C HIS A 218 -2.12 -0.51 -6.17
N ILE A 219 -1.51 -1.25 -7.08
CA ILE A 219 -0.39 -0.79 -7.90
C ILE A 219 -0.74 -0.98 -9.37
N ALA A 220 -0.66 0.09 -10.14
CA ALA A 220 -0.66 0.05 -11.60
C ALA A 220 0.77 0.19 -12.13
N ILE A 221 1.25 -0.82 -12.85
CA ILE A 221 2.54 -0.77 -13.53
C ILE A 221 2.35 -0.23 -14.94
N MET A 222 3.14 0.77 -15.29
CA MET A 222 3.15 1.42 -16.60
C MET A 222 4.44 1.12 -17.38
N GLU A 223 4.26 0.85 -18.68
CA GLU A 223 5.33 0.67 -19.66
C GLU A 223 4.96 1.40 -20.95
N ALA A 224 5.87 2.22 -21.49
CA ALA A 224 5.70 2.92 -22.75
C ALA A 224 4.34 3.67 -22.92
N GLY A 225 3.82 4.25 -21.84
CA GLY A 225 2.56 5.01 -21.82
C GLY A 225 1.31 4.16 -21.55
N ARG A 226 1.42 2.84 -21.51
CA ARG A 226 0.31 1.91 -21.26
C ARG A 226 0.36 1.36 -19.84
N ILE A 227 -0.79 1.03 -19.28
CA ILE A 227 -0.86 0.22 -18.05
C ILE A 227 -0.76 -1.25 -18.46
N VAL A 228 0.23 -1.96 -17.91
CA VAL A 228 0.49 -3.37 -18.24
C VAL A 228 -0.14 -4.31 -17.22
N GLN A 229 -0.24 -3.89 -15.95
CA GLN A 229 -0.86 -4.68 -14.90
C GLN A 229 -1.37 -3.77 -13.79
N ILE A 230 -2.52 -4.14 -13.21
CA ILE A 230 -3.07 -3.56 -11.99
C ILE A 230 -3.34 -4.72 -11.03
N GLY A 231 -3.00 -4.56 -9.77
CA GLY A 231 -3.32 -5.53 -8.72
C GLY A 231 -2.87 -5.04 -7.36
N SER A 232 -3.22 -5.81 -6.32
CA SER A 232 -2.66 -5.59 -4.98
C SER A 232 -1.13 -5.82 -5.00
N PRO A 233 -0.38 -5.25 -4.05
CA PRO A 233 1.04 -5.54 -3.85
C PRO A 233 1.38 -7.04 -3.96
N GLU A 234 0.58 -7.88 -3.30
CA GLU A 234 0.72 -9.33 -3.33
C GLU A 234 0.50 -9.92 -4.72
N GLN A 235 -0.56 -9.53 -5.44
CA GLN A 235 -0.84 -10.03 -6.80
C GLN A 235 0.27 -9.66 -7.79
N ILE A 236 0.83 -8.45 -7.67
CA ILE A 236 1.95 -8.00 -8.51
C ILE A 236 3.18 -8.88 -8.29
N LEU A 237 3.47 -9.21 -7.03
CA LEU A 237 4.63 -10.02 -6.65
C LEU A 237 4.47 -11.50 -7.02
N VAL A 238 3.28 -12.04 -6.79
CA VAL A 238 3.01 -13.49 -6.92
C VAL A 238 2.63 -13.90 -8.33
N ASN A 239 1.93 -13.03 -9.06
CA ASN A 239 1.39 -13.31 -10.38
C ASN A 239 1.74 -12.19 -11.38
N PRO A 240 3.03 -12.01 -11.73
CA PRO A 240 3.43 -11.06 -12.77
C PRO A 240 2.84 -11.48 -14.12
N ARG A 241 2.14 -10.56 -14.81
CA ARG A 241 1.46 -10.84 -16.09
C ARG A 241 2.35 -10.72 -17.32
N THR A 242 3.47 -10.03 -17.22
CA THR A 242 4.44 -9.85 -18.31
C THR A 242 5.85 -10.06 -17.80
N GLU A 243 6.77 -10.36 -18.71
CA GLU A 243 8.21 -10.45 -18.41
C GLU A 243 8.75 -9.12 -17.85
N TYR A 244 8.27 -7.99 -18.37
CA TYR A 244 8.58 -6.67 -17.81
C TYR A 244 8.22 -6.59 -16.32
N VAL A 245 6.99 -6.99 -15.94
CA VAL A 245 6.57 -6.99 -14.52
C VAL A 245 7.39 -7.98 -13.69
N ALA A 246 7.67 -9.16 -14.22
CA ALA A 246 8.50 -10.16 -13.54
C ALA A 246 9.90 -9.62 -13.21
N ASN A 247 10.52 -8.90 -14.15
CA ASN A 247 11.82 -8.26 -13.96
C ASN A 247 11.78 -7.14 -12.89
N PHE A 248 10.66 -6.42 -12.74
CA PHE A 248 10.50 -5.45 -11.66
C PHE A 248 10.50 -6.11 -10.29
N VAL A 249 9.76 -7.19 -10.15
CA VAL A 249 9.50 -7.82 -8.84
C VAL A 249 10.59 -8.80 -8.43
N GLU A 250 11.51 -9.16 -9.32
CA GLU A 250 12.60 -10.13 -9.07
C GLU A 250 13.38 -9.80 -7.79
N HIS A 251 13.72 -8.54 -7.57
CA HIS A 251 14.54 -8.09 -6.43
C HIS A 251 13.73 -7.62 -5.22
N ALA A 252 12.39 -7.62 -5.30
CA ALA A 252 11.54 -7.22 -4.19
C ALA A 252 11.65 -8.20 -3.01
N ASP A 253 11.61 -7.67 -1.79
CA ASP A 253 11.53 -8.47 -0.57
C ASP A 253 10.10 -9.00 -0.38
N PRO A 254 9.87 -10.32 -0.57
CA PRO A 254 8.53 -10.88 -0.44
C PRO A 254 8.03 -10.89 1.01
N THR A 255 8.94 -10.84 1.99
CA THR A 255 8.60 -11.10 3.40
C THR A 255 7.75 -9.99 4.02
N SER A 256 7.80 -8.77 3.49
CA SER A 256 6.99 -7.65 3.97
C SER A 256 5.63 -7.50 3.28
N VAL A 257 5.37 -8.29 2.24
CA VAL A 257 4.18 -8.14 1.39
C VAL A 257 3.32 -9.41 1.42
N ILE A 258 3.94 -10.58 1.28
CA ILE A 258 3.21 -11.85 1.27
C ILE A 258 2.59 -12.08 2.64
N THR A 259 1.29 -12.36 2.65
CA THR A 259 0.52 -12.57 3.87
C THR A 259 0.44 -14.06 4.21
N ALA A 260 0.14 -14.35 5.47
CA ALA A 260 -0.07 -15.69 5.96
C ALA A 260 -1.21 -16.39 5.19
N GLY A 261 -2.29 -15.67 4.89
CA GLY A 261 -3.41 -16.20 4.12
C GLY A 261 -3.03 -16.70 2.73
N THR A 262 -2.04 -16.06 2.08
CA THR A 262 -1.53 -16.39 0.74
C THR A 262 -0.83 -17.73 0.67
N ILE A 263 -0.02 -18.03 1.69
CA ILE A 263 0.87 -19.21 1.69
C ILE A 263 0.36 -20.34 2.60
N ALA A 264 -0.66 -20.08 3.43
CA ALA A 264 -1.22 -21.08 4.31
C ALA A 264 -1.77 -22.26 3.51
N LEU A 265 -1.32 -23.46 3.88
CA LEU A 265 -1.89 -24.70 3.38
C LEU A 265 -3.28 -24.90 4.02
N PRO A 266 -4.37 -24.92 3.24
CA PRO A 266 -5.71 -25.03 3.80
C PRO A 266 -5.95 -26.36 4.51
N PHE A 267 -6.65 -26.33 5.65
CA PHE A 267 -7.01 -27.56 6.38
C PHE A 267 -7.94 -28.50 5.59
N ASP A 268 -8.64 -27.97 4.59
CA ASP A 268 -9.55 -28.72 3.73
C ASP A 268 -8.83 -29.28 2.48
N SER A 269 -7.51 -29.12 2.38
CA SER A 269 -6.70 -29.68 1.30
C SER A 269 -6.50 -31.19 1.45
N GLU A 270 -6.18 -31.86 0.35
CA GLU A 270 -5.90 -33.31 0.31
C GLU A 270 -4.66 -33.71 1.14
N LEU A 271 -3.84 -32.74 1.57
CA LEU A 271 -2.68 -32.97 2.42
C LEU A 271 -3.04 -33.23 3.89
N PHE A 272 -4.30 -33.05 4.28
CA PHE A 272 -4.80 -33.37 5.62
C PHE A 272 -5.64 -34.64 5.66
N VAL A 273 -5.35 -35.49 6.63
CA VAL A 273 -6.10 -36.72 6.88
C VAL A 273 -6.97 -36.55 8.12
N LYS A 274 -8.26 -36.82 7.98
CA LYS A 274 -9.17 -36.96 9.13
C LYS A 274 -8.89 -38.28 9.84
N VAL A 275 -8.47 -38.21 11.10
CA VAL A 275 -8.14 -39.39 11.91
C VAL A 275 -9.24 -39.79 12.88
N ASP A 276 -9.97 -38.82 13.43
CA ASP A 276 -10.98 -39.08 14.45
C ASP A 276 -12.05 -37.98 14.49
N GLU A 277 -13.20 -38.30 15.10
CA GLU A 277 -14.21 -37.33 15.49
C GLU A 277 -14.79 -37.72 16.86
N ARG A 278 -14.56 -36.89 17.88
CA ARG A 278 -15.06 -37.12 19.24
C ARG A 278 -15.68 -35.85 19.78
N ASN A 279 -16.85 -35.97 20.42
CA ASN A 279 -17.56 -34.83 21.03
C ASN A 279 -17.80 -33.64 20.06
N GLY A 280 -17.97 -33.92 18.76
CA GLY A 280 -18.15 -32.88 17.73
C GLY A 280 -16.87 -32.14 17.32
N ILE A 281 -15.70 -32.59 17.79
CA ILE A 281 -14.38 -32.12 17.36
C ILE A 281 -13.82 -33.14 16.37
N GLN A 282 -13.52 -32.67 15.17
CA GLN A 282 -12.83 -33.40 14.13
C GLN A 282 -11.32 -33.21 14.28
N TYR A 283 -10.58 -34.31 14.34
CA TYR A 283 -9.12 -34.30 14.41
C TYR A 283 -8.51 -34.58 13.03
N LEU A 284 -7.60 -33.71 12.64
CA LEU A 284 -6.87 -33.74 11.37
C LEU A 284 -5.37 -33.77 11.66
N HIS A 285 -4.58 -34.44 10.82
CA HIS A 285 -3.12 -34.24 10.79
C HIS A 285 -2.65 -33.99 9.35
N ARG A 286 -1.48 -33.36 9.20
CA ARG A 286 -0.83 -33.23 7.89
C ARG A 286 -0.13 -34.55 7.56
N HIS A 287 -0.15 -34.96 6.30
CA HIS A 287 0.37 -36.26 5.84
C HIS A 287 1.81 -36.58 6.25
N ASP A 288 2.66 -35.57 6.38
CA ASP A 288 4.07 -35.64 6.76
C ASP A 288 4.33 -35.39 8.26
N HIS A 289 3.31 -34.95 9.02
CA HIS A 289 3.34 -34.75 10.47
C HIS A 289 2.17 -35.48 11.15
N PRO A 290 2.10 -36.82 11.06
CA PRO A 290 1.01 -37.60 11.65
C PRO A 290 0.95 -37.51 13.19
N GLU A 291 2.04 -37.09 13.84
CA GLU A 291 2.14 -36.89 15.28
C GLU A 291 1.37 -35.67 15.79
N ILE A 292 1.06 -34.69 14.92
CA ILE A 292 0.40 -33.43 15.29
C ILE A 292 -1.07 -33.48 14.86
N HIS A 293 -1.97 -33.44 15.84
CA HIS A 293 -3.42 -33.44 15.63
C HIS A 293 -4.03 -32.06 15.87
N TYR A 294 -4.77 -31.56 14.88
CA TYR A 294 -5.51 -30.31 14.93
C TYR A 294 -7.01 -30.61 15.10
N GLY A 295 -7.57 -30.23 16.25
CA GLY A 295 -8.98 -30.37 16.57
C GLY A 295 -9.79 -29.17 16.11
N ARG A 296 -10.71 -29.35 15.16
CA ARG A 296 -11.66 -28.34 14.68
C ARG A 296 -13.09 -28.75 15.01
N ASP A 297 -13.94 -27.81 15.40
CA ASP A 297 -15.38 -28.09 15.50
C ASP A 297 -16.06 -28.10 14.12
N ARG A 298 -17.36 -28.43 14.11
CA ARG A 298 -18.17 -28.47 12.88
C ARG A 298 -18.31 -27.12 12.17
N ASP A 299 -18.14 -26.02 12.90
CA ASP A 299 -18.20 -24.67 12.36
C ASP A 299 -16.82 -24.19 11.85
N GLY A 300 -15.78 -25.02 11.99
CA GLY A 300 -14.43 -24.79 11.47
C GLY A 300 -13.50 -24.04 12.42
N TYR A 301 -13.90 -23.79 13.67
CA TYR A 301 -13.06 -23.14 14.68
C TYR A 301 -12.04 -24.12 15.24
N LEU A 302 -10.79 -23.66 15.43
CA LEU A 302 -9.78 -24.42 16.15
C LEU A 302 -10.17 -24.53 17.62
N ARG A 303 -10.17 -25.74 18.17
CA ARG A 303 -10.48 -26.01 19.58
C ARG A 303 -9.26 -26.43 20.37
N GLU A 304 -8.45 -27.32 19.82
CA GLU A 304 -7.25 -27.81 20.48
C GLU A 304 -6.21 -28.30 19.46
N VAL A 305 -4.95 -28.37 19.90
CA VAL A 305 -3.85 -28.96 19.15
C VAL A 305 -3.18 -29.97 20.07
N ARG A 306 -2.88 -31.17 19.57
CA ARG A 306 -2.25 -32.23 20.35
C ARG A 306 -1.04 -32.80 19.62
N ILE A 307 -0.02 -33.20 20.38
CA ILE A 307 1.13 -33.97 19.89
C ILE A 307 1.27 -35.21 20.77
N ASP A 308 1.27 -36.40 20.18
CA ASP A 308 1.33 -37.67 20.92
C ASP A 308 0.33 -37.69 22.11
N ASP A 309 -0.92 -37.31 21.85
CA ASP A 309 -2.02 -37.17 22.82
C ASP A 309 -1.87 -36.10 23.91
N ARG A 310 -0.75 -35.37 23.95
CA ARG A 310 -0.54 -34.22 24.84
C ARG A 310 -1.07 -32.95 24.22
N GLU A 311 -1.88 -32.21 24.98
CA GLU A 311 -2.41 -30.92 24.53
C GLU A 311 -1.30 -29.86 24.51
N ILE A 312 -1.20 -29.17 23.38
CA ILE A 312 -0.22 -28.13 23.13
C ILE A 312 -0.88 -26.76 23.31
N PRO A 313 -0.30 -25.86 24.11
CA PRO A 313 -0.81 -24.50 24.23
C PRO A 313 -0.83 -23.79 22.87
N VAL A 314 -1.93 -23.11 22.57
CA VAL A 314 -2.10 -22.26 21.39
C VAL A 314 -2.06 -20.80 21.85
N ARG A 315 -1.18 -19.98 21.25
CA ARG A 315 -1.09 -18.55 21.59
C ARG A 315 -1.18 -17.65 20.35
N PRO A 316 -1.75 -16.45 20.46
CA PRO A 316 -1.65 -15.44 19.40
C PRO A 316 -0.21 -15.01 19.16
N LEU A 317 0.19 -14.90 17.89
CA LEU A 317 1.51 -14.42 17.49
C LEU A 317 1.79 -13.00 18.02
N ALA A 318 0.76 -12.16 18.11
CA ALA A 318 0.86 -10.78 18.61
C ALA A 318 1.45 -10.71 20.03
N GLU A 319 1.11 -11.66 20.92
CA GLU A 319 1.62 -11.70 22.30
C GLU A 319 3.14 -11.87 22.35
N ILE A 320 3.72 -12.55 21.36
CA ILE A 320 5.17 -12.77 21.25
C ILE A 320 5.85 -11.58 20.57
N LEU A 321 5.21 -10.96 19.58
CA LEU A 321 5.77 -9.82 18.86
C LEU A 321 5.78 -8.54 19.69
N ASP A 322 4.82 -8.36 20.60
CA ASP A 322 4.69 -7.19 21.47
C ASP A 322 5.62 -7.22 22.69
N ALA A 323 6.21 -8.39 22.99
CA ALA A 323 7.28 -8.53 23.98
C ALA A 323 8.54 -7.80 23.46
N ARG A 324 8.59 -6.47 23.68
CA ARG A 324 9.72 -5.62 23.30
C ARG A 324 11.01 -6.17 23.89
N ASN A 325 12.05 -6.21 23.06
CA ASN A 325 13.48 -6.28 23.41
C ASN A 325 13.78 -6.10 24.91
N GLY A 326 13.90 -7.19 25.68
CA GLY A 326 14.38 -7.06 27.07
C GLY A 326 14.00 -8.18 28.02
N ASP A 327 12.79 -8.73 27.93
CA ASP A 327 12.44 -9.90 28.74
C ASP A 327 12.93 -11.15 28.00
N SER A 328 14.18 -11.50 28.29
CA SER A 328 14.74 -12.79 27.95
C SER A 328 13.78 -13.91 28.34
N VAL A 329 13.40 -14.76 27.38
CA VAL A 329 13.12 -16.17 27.70
C VAL A 329 14.19 -17.01 27.03
N PRO A 330 15.02 -17.71 27.83
CA PRO A 330 16.26 -18.35 27.40
C PRO A 330 16.02 -19.59 26.54
N GLY A 331 16.78 -19.74 25.46
CA GLY A 331 17.47 -20.98 25.06
C GLY A 331 16.68 -22.26 24.79
N SER A 332 15.36 -22.30 24.97
CA SER A 332 14.52 -23.47 24.73
C SER A 332 13.34 -23.04 23.87
N ARG A 333 13.34 -23.49 22.61
CA ARG A 333 12.12 -23.52 21.78
C ARG A 333 11.04 -24.20 22.63
N THR A 334 9.97 -23.48 22.96
CA THR A 334 8.86 -24.06 23.73
C THR A 334 7.93 -24.81 22.78
N GLU A 335 7.38 -25.95 23.23
CA GLU A 335 6.31 -26.66 22.53
C GLU A 335 5.00 -25.86 22.67
N VAL A 336 4.90 -24.77 21.92
CA VAL A 336 3.71 -23.91 21.82
C VAL A 336 3.39 -23.74 20.35
N THR A 337 2.13 -23.85 19.95
CA THR A 337 1.74 -23.47 18.57
C THR A 337 1.20 -22.05 18.57
N LEU A 338 1.41 -21.35 17.46
CA LEU A 338 1.08 -19.94 17.34
C LEU A 338 -0.05 -19.76 16.34
N THR A 339 -0.89 -18.74 16.58
CA THR A 339 -1.95 -18.35 15.66
C THR A 339 -1.70 -16.95 15.12
N CYS A 340 -1.99 -16.73 13.85
CA CYS A 340 -1.97 -15.39 13.25
C CYS A 340 -3.20 -15.17 12.36
N GLY A 341 -3.52 -13.89 12.12
CA GLY A 341 -4.54 -13.51 11.13
C GLY A 341 -4.05 -13.77 9.70
N GLU A 342 -4.98 -13.83 8.75
CA GLU A 342 -4.68 -13.97 7.32
C GLU A 342 -3.79 -12.83 6.79
N ASP A 343 -3.92 -11.64 7.37
CA ASP A 343 -3.19 -10.42 7.01
C ASP A 343 -1.77 -10.33 7.61
N ALA A 344 -1.40 -11.25 8.49
CA ALA A 344 -0.06 -11.27 9.08
C ALA A 344 1.01 -11.50 8.00
N VAL A 345 1.98 -10.59 7.89
CA VAL A 345 3.02 -10.70 6.85
C VAL A 345 4.02 -11.82 7.15
N LEU A 346 4.59 -12.41 6.11
CA LEU A 346 5.53 -13.52 6.18
C LEU A 346 6.71 -13.25 7.13
N ARG A 347 7.20 -12.01 7.21
CA ARG A 347 8.24 -11.60 8.18
C ARG A 347 7.83 -11.84 9.64
N GLN A 348 6.57 -11.59 9.99
CA GLN A 348 6.05 -11.87 11.33
C GLN A 348 5.99 -13.38 11.59
N VAL A 349 5.53 -14.15 10.60
CA VAL A 349 5.47 -15.62 10.67
C VAL A 349 6.88 -16.22 10.80
N LEU A 350 7.88 -15.69 10.09
CA LEU A 350 9.29 -16.11 10.22
C LEU A 350 9.86 -15.79 11.60
N ARG A 351 9.51 -14.65 12.20
CA ARG A 351 9.92 -14.35 13.58
C ARG A 351 9.31 -15.32 14.60
N SER A 352 8.14 -15.87 14.29
CA SER A 352 7.51 -16.89 15.13
C SER A 352 8.40 -18.14 15.30
N ARG A 353 9.16 -18.51 14.26
CA ARG A 353 10.10 -19.64 14.24
C ARG A 353 11.29 -19.50 15.20
N LEU A 354 11.58 -18.28 15.66
CA LEU A 354 12.57 -18.06 16.72
C LEU A 354 12.05 -18.51 18.09
N HIS A 355 10.73 -18.63 18.25
CA HIS A 355 10.08 -18.90 19.53
C HIS A 355 9.43 -20.30 19.58
N SER A 356 8.95 -20.80 18.44
CA SER A 356 8.31 -22.11 18.32
C SER A 356 8.83 -22.91 17.12
N THR A 357 8.96 -24.22 17.30
CA THR A 357 9.24 -25.19 16.22
C THR A 357 7.99 -25.76 15.58
N LEU A 358 6.81 -25.46 16.10
CA LEU A 358 5.55 -26.02 15.61
C LEU A 358 4.94 -25.12 14.53
N PRO A 359 4.16 -25.67 13.58
CA PRO A 359 3.47 -24.89 12.55
C PRO A 359 2.63 -23.75 13.13
N VAL A 360 2.52 -22.66 12.35
CA VAL A 360 1.66 -21.52 12.68
C VAL A 360 0.29 -21.73 12.07
N ILE A 361 -0.75 -21.59 12.86
CA ILE A 361 -2.13 -21.76 12.42
C ILE A 361 -2.68 -20.41 11.97
N VAL A 362 -3.22 -20.36 10.75
CA VAL A 362 -3.80 -19.13 10.19
C VAL A 362 -5.29 -19.11 10.45
N ILE A 363 -5.75 -18.03 11.07
CA ILE A 363 -7.15 -17.80 11.47
C ILE A 363 -7.75 -16.72 10.58
N ARG A 364 -8.96 -16.97 10.09
CA ARG A 364 -9.75 -16.02 9.30
C ARG A 364 -10.30 -14.91 10.17
N ALA A 365 -10.72 -13.81 9.54
CA ALA A 365 -11.39 -12.71 10.24
C ALA A 365 -12.67 -13.14 11.01
N ASP A 366 -13.35 -14.21 10.57
CA ASP A 366 -14.52 -14.79 11.26
C ASP A 366 -14.17 -15.73 12.43
N GLY A 367 -12.87 -15.91 12.72
CA GLY A 367 -12.33 -16.76 13.77
C GLY A 367 -12.14 -18.23 13.36
N ARG A 368 -12.52 -18.64 12.15
CA ARG A 368 -12.32 -20.01 11.68
C ARG A 368 -10.87 -20.29 11.33
N ALA A 369 -10.43 -21.53 11.52
CA ALA A 369 -9.11 -21.96 11.09
C ALA A 369 -9.07 -22.11 9.56
N ARG A 370 -8.22 -21.32 8.90
CA ARG A 370 -8.00 -21.39 7.45
C ARG A 370 -7.09 -22.57 7.09
N GLY A 371 -5.96 -22.67 7.77
CA GLY A 371 -4.87 -23.55 7.39
C GLY A 371 -3.68 -23.42 8.31
N LEU A 372 -2.55 -24.00 7.90
CA LEU A 372 -1.28 -23.89 8.60
C LEU A 372 -0.16 -23.42 7.68
N ILE A 373 0.86 -22.84 8.29
CA ILE A 373 2.11 -22.50 7.65
C ILE A 373 3.20 -23.27 8.36
N ASP A 374 3.89 -24.12 7.61
CA ASP A 374 5.09 -24.80 8.05
C ASP A 374 6.30 -24.44 7.18
N ASP A 375 7.44 -25.08 7.41
CA ASP A 375 8.68 -24.78 6.71
C ASP A 375 8.56 -24.86 5.17
N PRO A 376 7.86 -25.85 4.56
CA PRO A 376 7.63 -25.86 3.11
C PRO A 376 6.88 -24.62 2.60
N GLU A 377 5.81 -24.21 3.27
CA GLU A 377 5.03 -23.02 2.91
C GLU A 377 5.85 -21.74 3.06
N LEU A 378 6.68 -21.64 4.11
CA LEU A 378 7.60 -20.53 4.30
C LEU A 378 8.65 -20.45 3.19
N ILE A 379 9.30 -21.58 2.87
CA ILE A 379 10.35 -21.64 1.85
C ILE A 379 9.76 -21.31 0.48
N ASN A 380 8.61 -21.87 0.12
CA ASN A 380 7.94 -21.57 -1.14
C ASN A 380 7.51 -20.09 -1.22
N GLY A 381 6.98 -19.54 -0.13
CA GLY A 381 6.63 -18.12 -0.05
C GLY A 381 7.82 -17.19 -0.29
N ILE A 382 9.01 -17.52 0.25
CA ILE A 382 10.22 -16.72 0.07
C ILE A 382 10.84 -16.90 -1.32
N LEU A 383 11.04 -18.15 -1.75
CA LEU A 383 11.83 -18.47 -2.94
C LEU A 383 11.04 -18.36 -4.22
N GLU A 384 9.83 -18.91 -4.25
CA GLU A 384 9.03 -18.93 -5.47
C GLU A 384 8.19 -17.67 -5.62
N LYS A 385 8.04 -16.89 -4.54
CA LYS A 385 7.07 -15.79 -4.46
C LYS A 385 5.68 -16.28 -4.85
N ARG A 386 5.34 -17.54 -4.55
CA ARG A 386 4.07 -18.17 -4.94
C ARG A 386 3.17 -18.41 -3.74
N GLY A 387 1.88 -18.15 -3.92
CA GLY A 387 0.82 -18.52 -2.97
C GLY A 387 0.10 -19.81 -3.37
N HIS A 388 -0.59 -20.42 -2.41
CA HIS A 388 -1.61 -21.45 -2.68
C HIS A 388 -2.93 -20.73 -2.98
N ILE A 389 -3.05 -20.14 -4.17
CA ILE A 389 -4.31 -19.55 -4.64
C ILE A 389 -5.11 -20.67 -5.34
N PRO A 390 -6.40 -20.84 -5.03
CA PRO A 390 -7.26 -21.83 -5.67
C PRO A 390 -7.42 -21.65 -7.18
#